data_AF-A0A833GHC9-F1
#
_entry.id   AF-A0A833GHC9-F1
#
_cell.length_a   1.000
_cell.length_b   1.000
_cell.length_c   1.000
_cell.angle_alpha   90.00
_cell.angle_beta   90.00
_cell.angle_gamma   90.00
#
_symmetry.space_group_name_H-M   'P 1'
#
loop_
_entity.id
_entity.type
_entity.pdbx_description
1 polymer ?
#
loop_
_entity_poly.entity_id
_entity_poly.type
_entity_poly.pdbx_seq_one_letter_code
_entity_poly.pdbx_strand_id
1 'polypeptide(L)'
;VIVNDPVYGGSGGTMSVASMHPSAGELVLHEMGHSFTDLADEYSTPYPGYPPCSDISGSSPCEANVTNQTDPGQVKWRAWFTSGNPIPTPPGTSGVGLFEGARYQSVGMYRPVDVQCEMQYLGRPFCAACREAYVKRLYAGGWGIPAGGIDLIEPGSEVPASAQPVAYPPGMALRFSADLLRPSVGTLAVEWRLDGVPLAGAVNDSYVFSQAGPTPATRTLELRVRDTSAYVAGSLPTRSRSWTIQVDTDRIWFDGFD
;
A
#
# COMPACT_ATOMS: atom_id res chain seq x y z
N VAL A 1 -4.91 22.66 5.66
CA VAL A 1 -5.35 24.04 5.94
C VAL A 1 -4.24 24.98 5.50
N ILE A 2 -4.56 25.98 4.67
CA ILE A 2 -3.59 27.01 4.29
C ILE A 2 -3.94 28.30 5.02
N VAL A 3 -3.02 28.80 5.83
CA VAL A 3 -3.15 30.07 6.56
C VAL A 3 -2.54 31.16 5.71
N ASN A 4 -3.32 32.19 5.37
CA ASN A 4 -2.87 33.33 4.57
C ASN A 4 -2.00 34.30 5.39
N ASP A 5 -0.81 33.84 5.74
CA ASP A 5 0.20 34.59 6.49
C ASP A 5 1.59 34.22 5.93
N PRO A 6 2.47 35.20 5.62
CA PRO A 6 3.81 34.90 5.12
C PRO A 6 4.79 34.41 6.20
N VAL A 7 4.46 34.51 7.49
CA VAL A 7 5.30 34.02 8.59
C VAL A 7 5.44 32.51 8.50
N TYR A 8 6.67 31.99 8.68
CA TYR A 8 6.93 30.55 8.67
C TYR A 8 6.14 29.85 9.79
N GLY A 9 5.32 28.87 9.42
CA GLY A 9 4.56 28.10 10.38
C GLY A 9 3.77 26.97 9.73
N GLY A 10 3.69 25.86 10.43
CA GLY A 10 2.95 24.67 10.04
C GLY A 10 2.74 23.76 11.24
N SER A 11 1.83 22.81 11.09
CA SER A 11 1.62 21.75 12.07
C SER A 11 0.91 20.55 11.45
N GLY A 12 1.33 19.37 11.87
CA GLY A 12 0.68 18.10 11.59
C GLY A 12 -0.18 17.63 12.77
N GLY A 13 -0.93 16.55 12.54
CA GLY A 13 -1.92 16.01 13.48
C GLY A 13 -3.17 15.59 12.73
N THR A 14 -4.38 15.83 13.27
CA THR A 14 -5.61 15.48 12.55
C THR A 14 -5.76 16.19 11.19
N MET A 15 -5.17 17.38 11.05
CA MET A 15 -5.11 18.13 9.81
C MET A 15 -3.70 18.69 9.60
N SER A 16 -3.22 18.63 8.37
CA SER A 16 -2.00 19.32 7.97
C SER A 16 -2.30 20.81 7.81
N VAL A 17 -1.51 21.67 8.44
CA VAL A 17 -1.63 23.12 8.42
C VAL A 17 -0.31 23.70 7.94
N ALA A 18 -0.36 24.67 7.02
CA ALA A 18 0.82 25.42 6.61
C ALA A 18 0.44 26.88 6.35
N SER A 19 1.42 27.78 6.50
CA SER A 19 1.30 29.18 6.13
C SER A 19 1.55 29.41 4.63
N MET A 20 1.61 30.67 4.19
CA MET A 20 1.99 31.07 2.82
C MET A 20 3.47 31.43 2.69
N HIS A 21 4.31 30.98 3.63
CA HIS A 21 5.77 31.14 3.54
C HIS A 21 6.32 30.50 2.24
N PRO A 22 7.41 31.00 1.63
CA PRO A 22 7.99 30.41 0.41
C PRO A 22 8.31 28.90 0.49
N SER A 23 8.58 28.38 1.69
CA SER A 23 8.81 26.95 1.95
C SER A 23 7.53 26.13 2.15
N ALA A 24 6.34 26.72 1.99
CA ALA A 24 5.07 26.07 2.30
C ALA A 24 4.83 24.78 1.50
N GLY A 25 5.37 24.68 0.27
CA GLY A 25 5.28 23.45 -0.53
C GLY A 25 5.87 22.24 0.20
N GLU A 26 7.13 22.36 0.64
CA GLU A 26 7.82 21.30 1.39
C GLU A 26 7.19 21.13 2.78
N LEU A 27 6.86 22.24 3.46
CA LEU A 27 6.22 22.18 4.77
C LEU A 27 4.92 21.37 4.73
N VAL A 28 4.05 21.59 3.74
CA VAL A 28 2.82 20.80 3.60
C VAL A 28 3.12 19.32 3.40
N LEU A 29 4.18 18.96 2.67
CA LEU A 29 4.58 17.55 2.51
C LEU A 29 4.98 16.95 3.86
N HIS A 30 5.85 17.63 4.61
CA HIS A 30 6.24 17.25 5.96
C HIS A 30 5.01 17.07 6.88
N GLU A 31 4.15 18.08 6.98
CA GLU A 31 2.97 18.03 7.84
C GLU A 31 1.94 16.98 7.38
N MET A 32 1.88 16.70 6.08
CA MET A 32 1.08 15.58 5.56
C MET A 32 1.64 14.23 5.99
N GLY A 33 2.96 14.12 6.20
CA GLY A 33 3.59 12.93 6.76
C GLY A 33 3.04 12.59 8.15
N HIS A 34 2.83 13.59 9.00
CA HIS A 34 2.12 13.42 10.26
C HIS A 34 0.63 13.11 10.02
N SER A 35 -0.07 13.96 9.28
CA SER A 35 -1.54 13.90 9.21
C SER A 35 -2.12 12.73 8.46
N PHE A 36 -1.44 12.27 7.41
CA PHE A 36 -1.91 11.18 6.58
C PHE A 36 -1.41 9.84 7.09
N THR A 37 -0.12 9.78 7.47
CA THR A 37 0.59 8.52 7.75
C THR A 37 1.02 8.32 9.19
N ASP A 38 0.82 9.30 10.07
CA ASP A 38 1.25 9.23 11.47
C ASP A 38 2.77 8.99 11.59
N LEU A 39 3.55 9.61 10.70
CA LEU A 39 5.01 9.60 10.79
C LEU A 39 5.45 10.52 11.93
N ALA A 40 6.55 10.20 12.60
CA ALA A 40 7.18 11.08 13.57
C ALA A 40 8.20 12.00 12.92
N ASP A 41 8.53 13.07 13.61
CA ASP A 41 9.72 13.87 13.31
C ASP A 41 10.99 13.06 13.49
N GLU A 42 11.88 13.13 12.50
CA GLU A 42 13.17 12.47 12.51
C GLU A 42 14.28 13.38 13.06
N TYR A 43 14.00 14.66 13.31
CA TYR A 43 14.95 15.54 13.99
C TYR A 43 14.94 15.35 15.51
N SER A 44 16.06 15.70 16.15
CA SER A 44 16.30 15.48 17.58
C SER A 44 16.25 16.75 18.43
N THR A 45 15.81 17.87 17.86
CA THR A 45 15.63 19.14 18.61
C THR A 45 14.62 18.93 19.73
N PRO A 46 14.98 19.19 21.01
CA PRO A 46 14.09 18.90 22.14
C PRO A 46 12.74 19.61 22.07
N TYR A 47 11.66 18.86 22.34
CA TYR A 47 10.30 19.36 22.49
C TYR A 47 9.75 18.90 23.84
N PRO A 48 9.95 19.69 24.92
CA PRO A 48 9.56 19.29 26.27
C PRO A 48 8.07 18.94 26.37
N GLY A 49 7.77 17.80 27.00
CA GLY A 49 6.40 17.34 27.19
C GLY A 49 5.80 16.54 26.02
N TYR A 50 6.58 16.24 24.96
CA TYR A 50 6.10 15.35 23.91
C TYR A 50 5.83 13.94 24.46
N PRO A 51 4.67 13.31 24.17
CA PRO A 51 4.33 12.00 24.70
C PRO A 51 5.37 10.94 24.33
N PRO A 52 5.82 10.07 25.27
CA PRO A 52 6.78 9.03 24.96
C PRO A 52 6.16 7.92 24.08
N CYS A 53 7.00 7.22 23.33
CA CYS A 53 6.67 5.97 22.65
C CYS A 53 7.75 4.93 22.97
N SER A 54 7.44 3.64 22.77
CA SER A 54 8.43 2.57 22.88
C SER A 54 8.00 1.34 22.08
N ASP A 55 8.94 0.80 21.31
CA ASP A 55 8.79 -0.49 20.61
C ASP A 55 9.36 -1.66 21.43
N ILE A 56 9.96 -1.38 22.60
CA ILE A 56 10.51 -2.40 23.51
C ILE A 56 9.52 -2.71 24.66
N SER A 57 8.71 -1.74 25.08
CA SER A 57 7.91 -1.83 26.31
C SER A 57 6.70 -0.91 26.30
N GLY A 58 5.65 -1.26 27.05
CA GLY A 58 4.46 -0.42 27.19
C GLY A 58 3.44 -0.62 26.07
N SER A 59 2.41 0.21 26.03
CA SER A 59 1.26 0.08 25.12
C SER A 59 1.24 1.12 23.99
N SER A 60 2.23 2.00 23.92
CA SER A 60 2.30 3.08 22.93
C SER A 60 3.47 2.82 21.97
N PRO A 61 3.25 2.05 20.88
CA PRO A 61 4.29 1.78 19.90
C PRO A 61 4.75 3.09 19.24
N CYS A 62 6.00 3.14 18.81
CA CYS A 62 6.51 4.29 18.08
C CYS A 62 5.98 4.30 16.64
N GLU A 63 5.95 5.49 16.05
CA GLU A 63 5.58 5.77 14.67
C GLU A 63 6.50 5.02 13.69
N ALA A 64 6.03 4.74 12.47
CA ALA A 64 6.68 3.79 11.56
C ALA A 64 8.15 4.09 11.23
N ASN A 65 8.56 5.35 11.28
CA ASN A 65 9.90 5.84 10.93
C ASN A 65 10.82 6.12 12.12
N VAL A 66 10.41 5.82 13.36
CA VAL A 66 11.28 5.98 14.55
C VAL A 66 11.17 4.78 15.47
N THR A 67 12.21 4.48 16.24
CA THR A 67 12.17 3.36 17.20
C THR A 67 13.18 3.56 18.33
N ASN A 68 12.91 3.02 19.51
CA ASN A 68 13.92 2.85 20.56
C ASN A 68 14.51 1.43 20.58
N GLN A 69 14.07 0.54 19.68
CA GLN A 69 14.59 -0.81 19.53
C GLN A 69 15.98 -0.80 18.90
N THR A 70 16.92 -1.51 19.53
CA THR A 70 18.32 -1.64 19.05
C THR A 70 18.64 -3.03 18.50
N ASP A 71 17.80 -4.04 18.74
CA ASP A 71 17.90 -5.33 18.08
C ASP A 71 17.53 -5.18 16.59
N PRO A 72 18.50 -5.32 15.65
CA PRO A 72 18.25 -5.15 14.22
C PRO A 72 17.20 -6.11 13.67
N GLY A 73 17.01 -7.28 14.30
CA GLY A 73 16.00 -8.25 13.91
C GLY A 73 14.57 -7.78 14.18
N GLN A 74 14.40 -6.80 15.08
CA GLN A 74 13.10 -6.27 15.51
C GLN A 74 12.81 -4.86 14.96
N VAL A 75 13.77 -4.21 14.31
CA VAL A 75 13.56 -2.89 13.70
C VAL A 75 12.51 -2.96 12.59
N LYS A 76 11.57 -2.00 12.60
CA LYS A 76 10.40 -1.95 11.71
C LYS A 76 10.80 -1.91 10.23
N TRP A 77 11.85 -1.16 9.90
CA TRP A 77 12.36 -0.99 8.54
C TRP A 77 13.59 -1.86 8.22
N ARG A 78 13.86 -2.92 9.01
CA ARG A 78 15.06 -3.78 8.81
C ARG A 78 15.21 -4.34 7.40
N ALA A 79 14.10 -4.58 6.70
CA ALA A 79 14.12 -5.09 5.33
C ALA A 79 14.68 -4.10 4.31
N TRP A 80 14.77 -2.82 4.69
CA TRP A 80 15.38 -1.76 3.90
C TRP A 80 16.85 -1.53 4.24
N PHE A 81 17.41 -2.16 5.28
CA PHE A 81 18.79 -1.94 5.69
C PHE A 81 19.76 -2.12 4.54
N THR A 82 20.64 -1.15 4.38
CA THR A 82 21.71 -1.22 3.41
C THR A 82 22.75 -2.24 3.90
N SER A 83 23.01 -3.25 3.06
CA SER A 83 23.93 -4.32 3.40
C SER A 83 25.32 -3.77 3.73
N GLY A 84 25.92 -4.25 4.82
CA GLY A 84 27.24 -3.83 5.29
C GLY A 84 27.25 -2.60 6.20
N ASN A 85 26.12 -1.88 6.37
CA ASN A 85 26.06 -0.79 7.33
C ASN A 85 26.14 -1.33 8.77
N PRO A 86 26.95 -0.72 9.66
CA PRO A 86 26.94 -1.05 11.09
C PRO A 86 25.61 -0.67 11.76
N ILE A 87 25.27 -1.36 12.84
CA ILE A 87 24.08 -1.11 13.66
C ILE A 87 24.50 -0.98 15.14
N PRO A 88 24.25 0.17 15.82
CA PRO A 88 23.73 1.42 15.28
C PRO A 88 24.61 2.01 14.17
N THR A 89 24.00 2.77 13.27
CA THR A 89 24.67 3.33 12.09
C THR A 89 25.25 4.72 12.41
N PRO A 90 26.57 4.94 12.24
CA PRO A 90 27.19 6.24 12.48
C PRO A 90 26.62 7.33 11.56
N PRO A 91 26.50 8.59 12.04
CA PRO A 91 26.19 9.74 11.21
C PRO A 91 27.10 9.85 9.98
N GLY A 92 26.56 10.30 8.86
CA GLY A 92 27.25 10.41 7.57
C GLY A 92 27.30 9.10 6.76
N THR A 93 26.85 7.97 7.29
CA THR A 93 26.75 6.71 6.53
C THR A 93 25.62 6.79 5.52
N SER A 94 25.87 6.42 4.26
CA SER A 94 24.84 6.41 3.21
C SER A 94 23.89 5.21 3.35
N GLY A 95 22.65 5.40 2.89
CA GLY A 95 21.65 4.34 2.84
C GLY A 95 20.81 4.26 4.11
N VAL A 96 20.02 3.19 4.21
CA VAL A 96 19.12 2.95 5.34
C VAL A 96 19.84 2.17 6.43
N GLY A 97 19.69 2.61 7.66
CA GLY A 97 20.34 2.07 8.85
C GLY A 97 19.54 2.36 10.12
N LEU A 98 20.22 2.38 11.26
CA LEU A 98 19.66 2.70 12.56
C LEU A 98 20.43 3.88 13.17
N PHE A 99 20.07 5.09 12.75
CA PHE A 99 20.79 6.31 13.11
C PHE A 99 20.22 6.90 14.40
N GLU A 100 21.08 7.15 15.39
CA GLU A 100 20.65 7.72 16.67
C GLU A 100 20.25 9.20 16.53
N GLY A 101 19.22 9.60 17.26
CA GLY A 101 18.62 10.92 17.26
C GLY A 101 17.33 10.94 16.44
N ALA A 102 16.17 11.04 17.07
CA ALA A 102 14.90 11.23 16.39
C ALA A 102 13.83 11.62 17.41
N ARG A 103 12.65 12.06 16.94
CA ARG A 103 11.48 12.30 17.78
C ARG A 103 11.82 13.14 19.01
N TYR A 104 12.54 14.24 18.76
CA TYR A 104 12.97 15.23 19.75
C TYR A 104 13.95 14.71 20.83
N GLN A 105 14.55 13.53 20.61
CA GLN A 105 15.53 12.92 21.50
C GLN A 105 16.84 12.72 20.75
N SER A 106 17.95 13.19 21.32
CA SER A 106 19.30 13.01 20.73
C SER A 106 19.92 11.66 21.02
N VAL A 107 19.39 10.90 21.98
CA VAL A 107 19.90 9.60 22.44
C VAL A 107 18.73 8.65 22.67
N GLY A 108 18.92 7.36 22.37
CA GLY A 108 17.94 6.30 22.69
C GLY A 108 16.70 6.22 21.78
N MET A 109 16.61 7.09 20.78
CA MET A 109 15.62 7.02 19.70
C MET A 109 16.35 7.07 18.36
N TYR A 110 15.88 6.29 17.40
CA TYR A 110 16.58 6.05 16.14
C TYR A 110 15.68 6.31 14.93
N ARG A 111 16.26 6.79 13.84
CA ARG A 111 15.63 7.03 12.53
C ARG A 111 16.28 6.19 11.41
N PRO A 112 15.66 6.08 10.23
CA PRO A 112 16.08 5.14 9.19
C PRO A 112 17.24 5.64 8.34
N VAL A 113 17.39 6.96 8.18
CA VAL A 113 18.41 7.59 7.32
C VAL A 113 19.00 8.81 8.00
N ASP A 114 20.22 9.17 7.65
CA ASP A 114 20.82 10.43 8.08
C ASP A 114 20.58 11.52 7.02
N VAL A 115 20.00 12.65 7.44
CA VAL A 115 19.75 13.89 6.68
C VAL A 115 18.92 13.79 5.38
N GLN A 116 18.52 12.58 4.98
CA GLN A 116 17.87 12.28 3.69
C GLN A 116 16.39 11.90 3.85
N CYS A 117 15.64 12.66 4.65
CA CYS A 117 14.21 12.48 4.82
C CYS A 117 13.49 13.82 5.03
N GLU A 118 12.32 13.97 4.41
CA GLU A 118 11.43 15.14 4.60
C GLU A 118 11.03 15.31 6.09
N MET A 119 10.90 14.20 6.82
CA MET A 119 10.60 14.21 8.27
C MET A 119 11.78 14.72 9.13
N GLN A 120 12.96 14.92 8.55
CA GLN A 120 14.13 15.48 9.25
C GLN A 120 14.45 16.89 8.73
N TYR A 121 14.46 17.08 7.41
CA TYR A 121 14.77 18.34 6.74
C TYR A 121 13.88 18.51 5.52
N LEU A 122 13.30 19.70 5.37
CA LEU A 122 12.49 20.07 4.21
C LEU A 122 13.27 20.01 2.90
N GLY A 123 12.59 19.71 1.79
CA GLY A 123 13.19 19.61 0.46
C GLY A 123 13.95 18.31 0.23
N ARG A 124 13.63 17.27 1.01
CA ARG A 124 14.22 15.93 0.89
C ARG A 124 13.13 14.94 0.49
N PRO A 125 13.44 13.92 -0.31
CA PRO A 125 12.46 12.86 -0.53
C PRO A 125 12.20 12.12 0.80
N PHE A 126 10.97 11.63 0.99
CA PHE A 126 10.69 10.67 2.05
C PHE A 126 11.62 9.46 1.96
N CYS A 127 12.17 9.04 3.11
CA CYS A 127 13.01 7.85 3.20
C CYS A 127 12.20 6.57 2.93
N ALA A 128 12.88 5.43 2.78
CA ALA A 128 12.21 4.17 2.44
C ALA A 128 11.11 3.77 3.44
N ALA A 129 11.34 3.96 4.74
CA ALA A 129 10.34 3.68 5.78
C ALA A 129 9.12 4.60 5.68
N CYS A 130 9.34 5.90 5.46
CA CYS A 130 8.26 6.88 5.29
C CYS A 130 7.44 6.61 4.02
N ARG A 131 8.09 6.31 2.87
CA ARG A 131 7.38 5.95 1.63
C ARG A 131 6.56 4.67 1.80
N GLU A 132 7.11 3.66 2.48
CA GLU A 132 6.37 2.44 2.76
C GLU A 132 5.12 2.71 3.61
N ALA A 133 5.22 3.58 4.62
CA ALA A 133 4.08 3.98 5.44
C ALA A 133 2.98 4.65 4.59
N TYR A 134 3.35 5.54 3.66
CA TYR A 134 2.43 6.16 2.70
C TYR A 134 1.70 5.13 1.85
N VAL A 135 2.43 4.21 1.24
CA VAL A 135 1.80 3.17 0.39
C VAL A 135 0.87 2.30 1.25
N LYS A 136 1.32 1.84 2.42
CA LYS A 136 0.46 1.07 3.33
C LYS A 136 -0.80 1.83 3.73
N ARG A 137 -0.72 3.13 4.01
CA ARG A 137 -1.87 3.97 4.35
C ARG A 137 -2.88 4.08 3.22
N LEU A 138 -2.41 4.25 1.98
CA LEU A 138 -3.26 4.28 0.79
C LEU A 138 -4.08 2.99 0.65
N TYR A 139 -3.44 1.82 0.84
CA TYR A 139 -4.10 0.51 0.76
C TYR A 139 -5.00 0.19 1.96
N ALA A 140 -4.67 0.70 3.16
CA ALA A 140 -5.45 0.46 4.37
C ALA A 140 -6.78 1.21 4.38
N GLY A 141 -6.87 2.37 3.72
CA GLY A 141 -8.08 3.19 3.73
C GLY A 141 -8.26 4.01 4.99
N GLY A 142 -9.49 4.45 5.27
CA GLY A 142 -9.82 5.25 6.45
C GLY A 142 -9.31 6.69 6.40
N TRP A 143 -8.96 7.18 5.22
CA TRP A 143 -8.50 8.56 4.98
C TRP A 143 -9.44 9.36 4.07
N GLY A 144 -10.54 8.76 3.61
CA GLY A 144 -11.48 9.40 2.69
C GLY A 144 -12.22 8.37 1.86
N ILE A 145 -12.42 8.69 0.57
CA ILE A 145 -13.03 7.80 -0.42
C ILE A 145 -11.93 7.34 -1.38
N PRO A 146 -11.78 6.02 -1.62
CA PRO A 146 -12.55 4.92 -1.03
C PRO A 146 -12.21 4.66 0.45
N ALA A 147 -13.24 4.43 1.28
CA ALA A 147 -13.07 4.21 2.72
C ALA A 147 -12.25 2.96 3.05
N GLY A 148 -12.32 1.92 2.20
CA GLY A 148 -11.53 0.69 2.34
C GLY A 148 -10.12 0.75 1.75
N GLY A 149 -9.68 1.93 1.30
CA GLY A 149 -8.39 2.12 0.65
C GLY A 149 -8.39 1.67 -0.80
N ILE A 150 -7.22 1.72 -1.42
CA ILE A 150 -7.07 1.37 -2.83
C ILE A 150 -7.46 -0.11 -3.06
N ASP A 151 -8.43 -0.31 -3.94
CA ASP A 151 -8.66 -1.59 -4.62
C ASP A 151 -7.98 -1.55 -5.99
N LEU A 152 -7.25 -2.61 -6.31
CA LEU A 152 -6.53 -2.76 -7.57
C LEU A 152 -7.44 -3.22 -8.70
N ILE A 153 -8.66 -3.67 -8.37
CA ILE A 153 -9.69 -4.04 -9.33
C ILE A 153 -10.81 -3.00 -9.19
N GLU A 154 -11.07 -2.26 -10.26
CA GLU A 154 -12.07 -1.20 -10.25
C GLU A 154 -13.45 -1.81 -9.95
N PRO A 155 -14.10 -1.44 -8.83
CA PRO A 155 -15.38 -2.04 -8.45
C PRO A 155 -16.46 -1.81 -9.53
N GLY A 156 -17.12 -2.89 -9.97
CA GLY A 156 -18.18 -2.81 -10.98
C GLY A 156 -17.68 -2.87 -12.42
N SER A 157 -16.37 -2.99 -12.65
CA SER A 157 -15.79 -3.20 -13.99
C SER A 157 -15.80 -4.66 -14.44
N GLU A 158 -16.32 -5.58 -13.62
CA GLU A 158 -16.33 -7.01 -13.92
C GLU A 158 -17.23 -7.34 -15.12
N VAL A 159 -16.67 -8.01 -16.12
CA VAL A 159 -17.39 -8.48 -17.30
C VAL A 159 -17.18 -9.98 -17.46
N PRO A 160 -18.24 -10.81 -17.47
CA PRO A 160 -19.62 -10.48 -17.05
C PRO A 160 -19.66 -9.99 -15.59
N ALA A 161 -20.76 -9.38 -15.16
CA ALA A 161 -20.91 -8.99 -13.76
C ALA A 161 -20.79 -10.22 -12.84
N SER A 162 -20.02 -10.11 -11.75
CA SER A 162 -19.74 -11.23 -10.84
C SER A 162 -20.81 -11.47 -9.76
N ALA A 163 -21.79 -10.57 -9.65
CA ALA A 163 -22.78 -10.59 -8.58
C ALA A 163 -23.75 -11.79 -8.66
N GLN A 164 -23.92 -12.38 -9.85
CA GLN A 164 -24.79 -13.53 -10.10
C GLN A 164 -24.02 -14.62 -10.85
N PRO A 165 -24.42 -15.89 -10.74
CA PRO A 165 -23.81 -16.95 -11.51
C PRO A 165 -23.90 -16.69 -13.02
N VAL A 166 -22.80 -16.89 -13.73
CA VAL A 166 -22.69 -16.69 -15.18
C VAL A 166 -23.05 -17.99 -15.88
N ALA A 167 -24.14 -18.01 -16.64
CA ALA A 167 -24.49 -19.14 -17.49
C ALA A 167 -23.47 -19.30 -18.62
N TYR A 168 -22.97 -20.51 -18.83
CA TYR A 168 -21.96 -20.83 -19.83
C TYR A 168 -22.37 -22.08 -20.63
N PRO A 169 -22.54 -21.97 -21.95
CA PRO A 169 -22.77 -23.13 -22.83
C PRO A 169 -21.46 -23.91 -23.08
N PRO A 170 -21.42 -25.24 -22.86
CA PRO A 170 -20.28 -26.07 -23.20
C PRO A 170 -19.80 -25.91 -24.64
N GLY A 171 -18.49 -25.92 -24.83
CA GLY A 171 -17.83 -25.76 -26.14
C GLY A 171 -17.68 -24.32 -26.63
N MET A 172 -18.17 -23.33 -25.89
CA MET A 172 -17.99 -21.91 -26.22
C MET A 172 -16.70 -21.33 -25.64
N ALA A 173 -16.34 -20.14 -26.09
CA ALA A 173 -15.32 -19.29 -25.45
C ALA A 173 -16.02 -18.10 -24.81
N LEU A 174 -15.82 -17.89 -23.51
CA LEU A 174 -16.38 -16.76 -22.78
C LEU A 174 -15.26 -15.95 -22.12
N ARG A 175 -15.17 -14.67 -22.45
CA ARG A 175 -14.18 -13.76 -21.87
C ARG A 175 -14.66 -13.23 -20.53
N PHE A 176 -13.82 -13.35 -19.52
CA PHE A 176 -13.92 -12.70 -18.22
C PHE A 176 -12.88 -11.59 -18.13
N SER A 177 -13.23 -10.44 -17.57
CA SER A 177 -12.30 -9.32 -17.37
C SER A 177 -12.71 -8.41 -16.23
N ALA A 178 -11.78 -7.60 -15.74
CA ALA A 178 -12.04 -6.46 -14.88
C ALA A 178 -10.98 -5.38 -15.11
N ASP A 179 -11.33 -4.12 -14.94
CA ASP A 179 -10.37 -3.01 -15.10
C ASP A 179 -9.43 -2.97 -13.89
N LEU A 180 -8.13 -2.83 -14.18
CA LEU A 180 -7.09 -2.82 -13.15
C LEU A 180 -6.57 -1.41 -12.93
N LEU A 181 -6.55 -0.97 -11.67
CA LEU A 181 -5.91 0.27 -11.27
C LEU A 181 -4.40 0.05 -11.18
N ARG A 182 -3.64 0.60 -12.14
CA ARG A 182 -2.19 0.42 -12.24
C ARG A 182 -1.46 1.62 -11.63
N PRO A 183 -0.49 1.41 -10.72
CA PRO A 183 0.36 2.52 -10.28
C PRO A 183 1.18 3.04 -11.47
N SER A 184 1.39 4.37 -11.53
CA SER A 184 2.19 5.02 -12.58
C SER A 184 3.66 4.59 -12.56
N VAL A 185 4.12 4.09 -11.41
CA VAL A 185 5.43 3.51 -11.19
C VAL A 185 5.24 2.18 -10.48
N GLY A 186 5.63 1.08 -11.13
CA GLY A 186 5.50 -0.26 -10.57
C GLY A 186 4.94 -1.30 -11.54
N THR A 187 4.66 -2.48 -11.00
CA THR A 187 4.03 -3.59 -11.74
C THR A 187 2.95 -4.22 -10.89
N LEU A 188 1.91 -4.74 -11.54
CA LEU A 188 0.93 -5.60 -10.90
C LEU A 188 1.24 -7.04 -11.26
N ALA A 189 1.24 -7.92 -10.27
CA ALA A 189 1.14 -9.35 -10.48
C ALA A 189 -0.35 -9.72 -10.61
N VAL A 190 -0.71 -10.27 -11.76
CA VAL A 190 -2.06 -10.74 -12.07
C VAL A 190 -2.05 -12.25 -12.22
N GLU A 191 -2.98 -12.92 -11.56
CA GLU A 191 -3.11 -14.38 -11.58
C GLU A 191 -4.59 -14.75 -11.71
N TRP A 192 -4.93 -15.57 -12.71
CA TRP A 192 -6.23 -16.22 -12.77
C TRP A 192 -6.17 -17.62 -12.15
N ARG A 193 -7.24 -18.04 -11.48
CA ARG A 193 -7.41 -19.37 -10.89
C ARG A 193 -8.74 -19.97 -11.30
N LEU A 194 -8.74 -21.25 -11.64
CA LEU A 194 -9.95 -22.04 -11.85
C LEU A 194 -10.06 -23.08 -10.74
N ASP A 195 -11.16 -23.04 -9.99
CA ASP A 195 -11.43 -23.89 -8.83
C ASP A 195 -10.26 -23.90 -7.81
N GLY A 196 -9.66 -22.72 -7.60
CA GLY A 196 -8.52 -22.52 -6.70
C GLY A 196 -7.15 -22.83 -7.32
N VAL A 197 -7.08 -23.46 -8.49
CA VAL A 197 -5.84 -23.84 -9.18
C VAL A 197 -5.37 -22.71 -10.11
N PRO A 198 -4.11 -22.23 -10.00
CA PRO A 198 -3.55 -21.22 -10.90
C PRO A 198 -3.57 -21.64 -12.37
N LEU A 199 -3.99 -20.71 -13.24
CA LEU A 199 -3.98 -20.85 -14.69
C LEU A 199 -2.67 -20.26 -15.23
N ALA A 200 -1.73 -21.14 -15.58
CA ALA A 200 -0.41 -20.73 -16.04
C ALA A 200 -0.49 -19.82 -17.28
N GLY A 201 0.23 -18.70 -17.25
CA GLY A 201 0.26 -17.72 -18.36
C GLY A 201 -0.94 -16.76 -18.41
N ALA A 202 -1.97 -16.97 -17.59
CA ALA A 202 -3.09 -16.03 -17.48
C ALA A 202 -2.71 -14.85 -16.56
N VAL A 203 -2.00 -13.88 -17.15
CA VAL A 203 -1.41 -12.72 -16.44
C VAL A 203 -1.95 -11.37 -16.90
N ASN A 204 -3.04 -11.39 -17.69
CA ASN A 204 -3.72 -10.19 -18.15
C ASN A 204 -4.95 -9.89 -17.30
N ASP A 205 -5.50 -8.69 -17.47
CA ASP A 205 -6.78 -8.25 -16.89
C ASP A 205 -8.01 -9.02 -17.42
N SER A 206 -7.79 -9.97 -18.33
CA SER A 206 -8.82 -10.79 -18.91
C SER A 206 -8.35 -12.22 -19.17
N TYR A 207 -9.30 -13.14 -19.10
CA TYR A 207 -9.11 -14.56 -19.35
C TYR A 207 -10.28 -15.10 -20.17
N VAL A 208 -9.99 -15.95 -21.15
CA VAL A 208 -11.02 -16.61 -21.94
C VAL A 208 -11.22 -18.02 -21.38
N PHE A 209 -12.37 -18.22 -20.74
CA PHE A 209 -12.77 -19.52 -20.23
C PHE A 209 -13.39 -20.37 -21.34
N SER A 210 -13.02 -21.65 -21.35
CA SER A 210 -13.65 -22.66 -22.19
C SER A 210 -13.65 -24.01 -21.48
N GLN A 211 -14.78 -24.69 -21.52
CA GLN A 211 -14.98 -26.06 -21.09
C GLN A 211 -15.81 -26.80 -22.14
N ALA A 212 -15.33 -27.96 -22.60
CA ALA A 212 -15.95 -28.71 -23.69
C ALA A 212 -17.22 -29.47 -23.28
N GLY A 213 -17.25 -30.02 -22.07
CA GLY A 213 -18.35 -30.84 -21.56
C GLY A 213 -19.15 -30.15 -20.44
N PRO A 214 -20.26 -30.74 -20.00
CA PRO A 214 -21.10 -30.16 -18.96
C PRO A 214 -20.59 -30.39 -17.54
N THR A 215 -19.59 -31.25 -17.36
CA THR A 215 -19.03 -31.58 -16.06
C THR A 215 -17.62 -31.00 -15.90
N PRO A 216 -17.32 -30.41 -14.73
CA PRO A 216 -18.21 -29.99 -13.65
C PRO A 216 -19.25 -28.95 -14.09
N ALA A 217 -20.45 -29.03 -13.50
CA ALA A 217 -21.57 -28.14 -13.79
C ALA A 217 -21.42 -26.75 -13.15
N THR A 218 -20.56 -26.64 -12.13
CA THR A 218 -20.22 -25.37 -11.50
C THR A 218 -18.70 -25.23 -11.44
N ARG A 219 -18.22 -24.05 -11.80
CA ARG A 219 -16.81 -23.65 -11.71
C ARG A 219 -16.68 -22.32 -10.98
N THR A 220 -15.55 -22.12 -10.32
CA THR A 220 -15.19 -20.82 -9.76
C THR A 220 -13.96 -20.29 -10.48
N LEU A 221 -14.12 -19.16 -11.17
CA LEU A 221 -13.01 -18.43 -11.78
C LEU A 221 -12.66 -17.25 -10.88
N GLU A 222 -11.40 -17.12 -10.48
CA GLU A 222 -10.92 -16.04 -9.62
C GLU A 222 -9.81 -15.26 -10.33
N LEU A 223 -9.93 -13.93 -10.35
CA LEU A 223 -8.87 -12.98 -10.70
C LEU A 223 -8.23 -12.49 -9.40
N ARG A 224 -6.91 -12.67 -9.24
CA ARG A 224 -6.11 -12.11 -8.15
C ARG A 224 -5.14 -11.07 -8.67
N VAL A 225 -5.05 -9.94 -7.98
CA VAL A 225 -4.18 -8.83 -8.33
C VAL A 225 -3.41 -8.37 -7.11
N ARG A 226 -2.11 -8.20 -7.27
CA ARG A 226 -1.20 -7.71 -6.22
C ARG A 226 -0.29 -6.64 -6.80
N ASP A 227 -0.12 -5.56 -6.06
CA ASP A 227 0.91 -4.57 -6.36
C ASP A 227 2.29 -5.11 -5.92
N THR A 228 3.22 -5.17 -6.86
CA THR A 228 4.61 -5.61 -6.67
C THR A 228 5.62 -4.47 -6.78
N SER A 229 5.15 -3.23 -6.63
CA SER A 229 6.00 -2.04 -6.60
C SER A 229 7.04 -2.09 -5.50
N ALA A 230 8.26 -1.65 -5.81
CA ALA A 230 9.43 -1.68 -4.92
C ALA A 230 9.39 -0.62 -3.80
N TYR A 231 8.22 -0.13 -3.40
CA TYR A 231 8.05 0.86 -2.33
C TYR A 231 7.65 0.23 -0.99
N VAL A 232 7.41 -1.08 -0.96
CA VAL A 232 7.07 -1.84 0.25
C VAL A 232 7.96 -3.08 0.28
N ALA A 233 8.72 -3.28 1.36
CA ALA A 233 9.61 -4.43 1.48
C ALA A 233 8.86 -5.73 1.81
N GLY A 234 7.60 -5.63 2.23
CA GLY A 234 6.68 -6.75 2.39
C GLY A 234 5.62 -6.81 1.28
N SER A 235 4.62 -7.67 1.47
CA SER A 235 3.50 -7.75 0.53
C SER A 235 2.40 -6.75 0.85
N LEU A 236 1.93 -6.05 -0.17
CA LEU A 236 0.65 -5.35 -0.13
C LEU A 236 -0.53 -6.34 -0.18
N PRO A 237 -1.74 -5.91 0.25
CA PRO A 237 -2.93 -6.74 0.17
C PRO A 237 -3.18 -7.26 -1.25
N THR A 238 -3.54 -8.53 -1.36
CA THR A 238 -4.07 -9.07 -2.62
C THR A 238 -5.54 -8.69 -2.73
N ARG A 239 -5.94 -8.25 -3.91
CA ARG A 239 -7.34 -7.99 -4.25
C ARG A 239 -7.82 -9.10 -5.18
N SER A 240 -9.04 -9.58 -4.96
CA SER A 240 -9.62 -10.65 -5.75
C SER A 240 -11.00 -10.29 -6.27
N ARG A 241 -11.38 -10.87 -7.41
CA ARG A 241 -12.77 -10.99 -7.90
C ARG A 241 -13.02 -12.43 -8.32
N SER A 242 -14.21 -12.93 -8.02
CA SER A 242 -14.59 -14.31 -8.32
C SER A 242 -15.91 -14.35 -9.05
N TRP A 243 -15.98 -15.20 -10.07
CA TRP A 243 -17.19 -15.54 -10.80
C TRP A 243 -17.56 -16.99 -10.48
N THR A 244 -18.84 -17.21 -10.21
CA THR A 244 -19.44 -18.54 -10.25
C THR A 244 -19.92 -18.78 -11.68
N ILE A 245 -19.41 -19.80 -12.35
CA ILE A 245 -19.82 -20.18 -13.71
C ILE A 245 -20.73 -21.40 -13.60
N GLN A 246 -21.93 -21.31 -14.15
CA GLN A 246 -22.88 -22.41 -14.29
C GLN A 246 -22.79 -22.95 -15.71
N VAL A 247 -22.25 -24.15 -15.84
CA VAL A 247 -22.10 -24.83 -17.12
C VAL A 247 -23.41 -25.55 -17.41
N ASP A 248 -24.21 -24.96 -18.29
CA ASP A 248 -25.57 -25.43 -18.56
C ASP A 248 -25.62 -26.35 -19.78
N THR A 249 -26.37 -27.44 -19.67
CA THR A 249 -26.70 -28.32 -20.80
C THR A 249 -27.96 -27.92 -21.54
N ASP A 250 -28.78 -27.03 -20.97
CA ASP A 250 -30.00 -26.55 -21.59
C ASP A 250 -29.65 -25.73 -22.81
N ARG A 251 -29.52 -26.47 -23.91
CA ARG A 251 -29.90 -25.98 -25.24
C ARG A 251 -31.33 -25.47 -25.07
N ILE A 252 -31.47 -24.17 -24.87
CA ILE A 252 -32.69 -23.49 -25.28
C ILE A 252 -32.79 -23.78 -26.78
N TRP A 253 -33.55 -24.82 -27.10
CA TRP A 253 -34.08 -25.06 -28.43
C TRP A 253 -34.89 -23.80 -28.75
N PHE A 254 -34.26 -22.86 -29.45
CA PHE A 254 -34.93 -21.82 -30.21
C PHE A 254 -35.53 -22.49 -31.45
N ASP A 255 -36.48 -23.37 -31.20
CA ASP A 255 -37.25 -24.06 -32.22
C ASP A 255 -38.65 -23.47 -32.07
N GLY A 256 -38.99 -22.60 -33.02
CA GLY A 256 -40.37 -22.18 -33.17
C GLY A 256 -41.30 -23.36 -33.45
N PHE A 257 -42.60 -23.05 -33.33
CA PHE A 257 -43.79 -23.90 -33.45
C PHE A 257 -44.06 -24.70 -32.16
N ASP A 258 -45.16 -24.49 -31.43
CA ASP A 258 -46.55 -24.27 -31.86
C ASP A 258 -47.24 -23.00 -31.31
#